data_AF-A0A2V6WM63-F1
#
_entry.id   AF-A0A2V6WM63-F1
#
_cell.length_a   1.000
_cell.length_b   1.000
_cell.length_c   1.000
_cell.angle_alpha   90.00
_cell.angle_beta   90.00
_cell.angle_gamma   90.00
#
_symmetry.space_group_name_H-M   'P 1'
#
loop_
_entity.id
_entity.type
_entity.pdbx_description
1 polymer ?
#
loop_
_entity_poly.entity_id
_entity_poly.type
_entity_poly.pdbx_seq_one_letter_code
_entity_poly.pdbx_strand_id
1 'polypeptide(L)'
;MSGTPRPKICFLPTASGDAATYITKFYEAFGERAEAVHVALFGRPRTDIAALLTSQDIVYVGGGNTANMLAVWRVHGVDRMLKAAWERGVILTGVSAGMICWFDAGVTDSFGPLAALRDGLGFLSGSACPHYDGEMDRRPTYQSLVRAGFP
;
A
#
# COMPACT_ATOMS: atom_id res chain seq x y z
N MET A 1 -1.26 -1.70 19.01
CA MET A 1 -1.66 -0.53 18.20
C MET A 1 -3.09 -0.61 17.66
N SER A 2 -3.79 -1.76 17.65
CA SER A 2 -5.24 -1.79 17.38
C SER A 2 -6.12 -1.51 18.59
N GLY A 3 -5.57 -1.59 19.82
CA GLY A 3 -6.36 -1.54 21.06
C GLY A 3 -7.15 -2.82 21.36
N THR A 4 -7.13 -3.80 20.45
CA THR A 4 -7.83 -5.09 20.57
C THR A 4 -6.85 -6.26 20.70
N PRO A 5 -7.14 -7.29 21.51
CA PRO A 5 -6.27 -8.46 21.68
C PRO A 5 -6.06 -9.28 20.40
N ARG A 6 -7.05 -9.27 19.50
CA ARG A 6 -7.03 -9.99 18.22
C ARG A 6 -7.69 -9.12 17.13
N PRO A 7 -6.95 -8.20 16.49
CA PRO A 7 -7.53 -7.29 15.49
C PRO A 7 -7.93 -8.01 14.21
N LYS A 8 -8.87 -7.42 13.46
CA LYS A 8 -9.15 -7.76 12.07
C LYS A 8 -8.17 -7.06 11.16
N ILE A 9 -7.45 -7.82 10.35
CA ILE A 9 -6.44 -7.30 9.43
C ILE A 9 -6.66 -7.83 8.02
N CYS A 10 -6.78 -6.90 7.07
CA CYS A 10 -6.83 -7.23 5.65
C CYS A 10 -5.52 -6.91 4.96
N PHE A 11 -4.99 -7.87 4.21
CA PHE A 11 -3.84 -7.70 3.34
C PHE A 11 -4.25 -7.36 1.91
N LEU A 12 -3.60 -6.36 1.33
CA LEU A 12 -3.64 -6.05 -0.10
C LEU A 12 -2.28 -6.37 -0.74
N PRO A 13 -2.13 -7.53 -1.40
CA PRO A 13 -0.91 -7.96 -2.09
C PRO A 13 -0.77 -7.42 -3.52
N THR A 14 -1.64 -6.51 -3.95
CA THR A 14 -1.76 -6.11 -5.37
C THR A 14 -0.44 -5.63 -5.98
N ALA A 15 0.42 -4.93 -5.22
CA ALA A 15 1.73 -4.47 -5.70
C ALA A 15 2.65 -5.60 -6.14
N SER A 16 2.54 -6.79 -5.55
CA SER A 16 3.32 -7.96 -5.94
C SER A 16 2.63 -8.82 -7.00
N GLY A 17 1.53 -8.35 -7.59
CA GLY A 17 0.72 -9.15 -8.51
C GLY A 17 0.00 -10.30 -7.81
N ASP A 18 -0.41 -10.09 -6.55
CA ASP A 18 -1.03 -11.10 -5.69
C ASP A 18 -0.14 -12.35 -5.50
N ALA A 19 1.17 -12.14 -5.36
CA ALA A 19 2.13 -13.24 -5.20
C ALA A 19 1.76 -14.15 -4.03
N ALA A 20 1.47 -15.43 -4.33
CA ALA A 20 1.03 -16.42 -3.35
C ALA A 20 2.00 -16.56 -2.17
N THR A 21 3.31 -16.50 -2.43
CA THR A 21 4.34 -16.56 -1.38
C THR A 21 4.27 -15.39 -0.41
N TYR A 22 3.88 -14.20 -0.89
CA TYR A 22 3.74 -13.03 -0.02
C TYR A 22 2.46 -13.12 0.81
N ILE A 23 1.37 -13.62 0.22
CA ILE A 23 0.13 -13.94 0.93
C ILE A 23 0.42 -14.96 2.05
N THR A 24 1.15 -16.04 1.76
CA THR A 24 1.56 -17.01 2.78
C THR A 24 2.36 -16.36 3.91
N LYS A 25 3.38 -15.56 3.59
CA LYS A 25 4.19 -14.84 4.59
C LYS A 25 3.35 -13.89 5.47
N PHE A 26 2.32 -13.25 4.91
CA PHE A 26 1.39 -12.44 5.68
C PHE A 26 0.63 -13.31 6.71
N TYR A 27 0.10 -14.46 6.30
CA TYR A 27 -0.59 -15.36 7.23
C TYR A 27 0.34 -15.97 8.27
N GLU A 28 1.58 -16.32 7.93
CA GLU A 28 2.61 -16.78 8.89
C GLU A 28 2.89 -15.70 9.94
N ALA A 29 2.94 -14.42 9.53
CA ALA A 29 3.23 -13.31 10.44
C ALA A 29 2.06 -12.94 11.36
N PHE A 30 0.81 -13.02 10.86
CA PHE A 30 -0.35 -12.44 11.53
C PHE A 30 -1.45 -13.44 11.91
N GLY A 31 -1.51 -14.63 11.31
CA GLY A 31 -2.64 -15.56 11.45
C GLY A 31 -2.92 -16.04 12.87
N GLU A 32 -1.88 -16.18 13.69
CA GLU A 32 -2.03 -16.52 15.12
C GLU A 32 -2.40 -15.31 16.00
N ARG A 33 -2.15 -14.09 15.52
CA ARG A 33 -2.23 -12.85 16.31
C ARG A 33 -3.45 -11.99 15.95
N ALA A 34 -4.13 -12.32 14.87
CA ALA A 34 -5.19 -11.51 14.27
C ALA A 34 -6.24 -12.38 13.56
N GLU A 35 -7.40 -11.79 13.26
CA GLU A 35 -8.34 -12.30 12.25
C GLU A 35 -7.85 -11.82 10.89
N ALA A 36 -7.01 -12.64 10.24
CA ALA A 36 -6.34 -12.27 9.01
C ALA A 36 -7.15 -12.65 7.76
N VAL A 37 -7.28 -11.71 6.84
CA VAL A 37 -7.87 -11.90 5.51
C VAL A 37 -6.99 -11.22 4.44
N HIS A 38 -7.20 -11.52 3.17
CA HIS A 38 -6.57 -10.79 2.08
C HIS A 38 -7.56 -10.59 0.92
N VAL A 39 -7.29 -9.59 0.08
CA VAL A 39 -8.05 -9.34 -1.15
C VAL A 39 -7.10 -9.40 -2.34
N ALA A 40 -7.30 -10.39 -3.20
CA ALA A 40 -6.62 -10.51 -4.48
C ALA A 40 -7.48 -9.89 -5.60
N LEU A 41 -6.83 -9.19 -6.54
CA LEU A 41 -7.44 -8.50 -7.68
C LEU A 41 -7.03 -9.08 -9.04
N PHE A 42 -5.95 -9.86 -9.11
CA PHE A 42 -5.51 -10.58 -10.31
C PHE A 42 -6.23 -11.94 -10.47
N GLY A 43 -7.05 -12.33 -9.49
CA GLY A 43 -8.09 -13.36 -9.62
C GLY A 43 -9.48 -12.75 -9.83
N ARG A 44 -10.53 -13.57 -9.78
CA ARG A 44 -11.91 -13.05 -9.73
C ARG A 44 -12.26 -12.67 -8.29
N PRO A 45 -12.59 -11.40 -7.98
CA PRO A 45 -13.09 -11.03 -6.66
C PRO A 45 -14.41 -11.76 -6.37
N ARG A 46 -14.54 -12.35 -5.18
CA ARG A 46 -15.74 -13.10 -4.76
C ARG A 46 -16.42 -12.48 -3.54
N THR A 47 -16.04 -11.26 -3.18
CA THR A 47 -16.51 -10.57 -1.97
C THR A 47 -16.81 -9.11 -2.28
N ASP A 48 -17.63 -8.49 -1.45
CA ASP A 48 -17.77 -7.04 -1.42
C ASP A 48 -16.52 -6.44 -0.76
N ILE A 49 -15.62 -5.91 -1.59
CA ILE A 49 -14.34 -5.35 -1.14
C ILE A 49 -14.57 -4.12 -0.26
N ALA A 50 -15.56 -3.28 -0.57
CA ALA A 50 -15.81 -2.05 0.18
C ALA A 50 -16.30 -2.37 1.60
N ALA A 51 -17.26 -3.29 1.72
CA ALA A 51 -17.73 -3.78 3.02
C ALA A 51 -16.62 -4.50 3.80
N LEU A 52 -15.80 -5.29 3.12
CA LEU A 52 -14.68 -5.96 3.77
C LEU A 52 -13.67 -4.96 4.34
N LEU A 53 -13.19 -4.00 3.53
CA LEU A 53 -12.19 -3.02 3.96
C LEU A 53 -12.69 -2.13 5.11
N THR A 54 -13.95 -1.68 5.06
CA THR A 54 -14.53 -0.83 6.10
C THR A 54 -14.82 -1.57 7.41
N SER A 55 -14.81 -2.90 7.42
CA SER A 55 -15.01 -3.72 8.63
C SER A 55 -13.71 -4.16 9.32
N GLN A 56 -12.54 -3.75 8.81
CA GLN A 56 -11.24 -4.09 9.39
C GLN A 56 -10.82 -3.09 10.46
N ASP A 57 -9.96 -3.53 11.38
CA ASP A 57 -9.22 -2.61 12.25
C ASP A 57 -8.00 -2.06 11.50
N ILE A 58 -7.36 -2.90 10.68
CA ILE A 58 -6.12 -2.59 9.95
C ILE A 58 -6.22 -3.07 8.50
N VAL A 59 -5.77 -2.24 7.57
CA VAL A 59 -5.45 -2.63 6.20
C VAL A 59 -3.95 -2.50 6.00
N TYR A 60 -3.29 -3.62 5.67
CA TYR A 60 -1.87 -3.71 5.39
C TYR A 60 -1.64 -3.85 3.89
N VAL A 61 -0.81 -3.00 3.31
CA VAL A 61 -0.49 -3.02 1.88
C VAL A 61 0.94 -3.48 1.65
N GLY A 62 1.09 -4.52 0.82
CA GLY A 62 2.38 -5.11 0.50
C GLY A 62 3.25 -4.24 -0.41
N GLY A 63 4.55 -4.57 -0.43
CA GLY A 63 5.49 -4.01 -1.40
C GLY A 63 5.38 -4.64 -2.79
N GLY A 64 6.00 -4.00 -3.78
CA GLY A 64 6.04 -4.45 -5.17
C GLY A 64 6.06 -3.27 -6.13
N ASN A 65 5.39 -3.39 -7.28
CA ASN A 65 5.29 -2.32 -8.26
C ASN A 65 4.15 -1.35 -7.89
N THR A 66 4.50 -0.10 -7.61
CA THR A 66 3.57 0.93 -7.11
C THR A 66 2.64 1.41 -8.22
N ALA A 67 3.19 1.67 -9.42
CA ALA A 67 2.39 2.17 -10.55
C ALA A 67 1.32 1.14 -10.97
N ASN A 68 1.69 -0.14 -11.07
CA ASN A 68 0.76 -1.20 -11.41
C ASN A 68 -0.34 -1.36 -10.36
N MET A 69 0.03 -1.34 -9.06
CA MET A 69 -0.94 -1.39 -7.97
C MET A 69 -1.97 -0.27 -8.08
N LEU A 70 -1.51 0.98 -8.23
CA LEU A 70 -2.38 2.16 -8.29
C LEU A 70 -3.30 2.11 -9.52
N ALA A 71 -2.78 1.69 -10.68
CA ALA A 71 -3.57 1.51 -11.89
C ALA A 71 -4.69 0.48 -11.67
N VAL A 72 -4.37 -0.69 -11.12
CA VAL A 72 -5.36 -1.74 -10.81
C VAL A 72 -6.38 -1.22 -9.80
N TRP A 73 -5.94 -0.57 -8.73
CA TRP A 73 -6.85 -0.05 -7.71
C TRP A 73 -7.85 0.96 -8.25
N ARG A 74 -7.42 1.88 -9.12
CA ARG A 74 -8.33 2.86 -9.74
C ARG A 74 -9.35 2.19 -10.66
N VAL A 75 -8.94 1.18 -11.43
CA VAL A 75 -9.85 0.39 -12.27
C VAL A 75 -10.93 -0.30 -11.43
N HIS A 76 -10.53 -0.86 -10.27
CA HIS A 76 -11.43 -1.58 -9.38
C HIS A 76 -12.14 -0.69 -8.33
N GLY A 77 -11.81 0.61 -8.26
CA GLY A 77 -12.33 1.55 -7.27
C GLY A 77 -11.80 1.34 -5.84
N VAL A 78 -10.73 0.56 -5.67
CA VAL A 78 -10.13 0.25 -4.36
C VAL A 78 -9.51 1.49 -3.71
N ASP A 79 -9.02 2.42 -4.52
CA ASP A 79 -8.57 3.75 -4.07
C ASP A 79 -9.64 4.49 -3.26
N ARG A 80 -10.87 4.55 -3.79
CA ARG A 80 -12.02 5.20 -3.13
C ARG A 80 -12.49 4.41 -1.91
N MET A 81 -12.47 3.08 -1.98
CA MET A 81 -12.83 2.21 -0.86
C MET A 81 -11.86 2.36 0.31
N LEU A 82 -10.55 2.46 0.03
CA LEU A 82 -9.51 2.70 1.03
C LEU A 82 -9.68 4.08 1.68
N LYS A 83 -10.00 5.12 0.90
CA LYS A 83 -10.29 6.44 1.45
C LYS A 83 -11.46 6.38 2.43
N ALA A 84 -12.56 5.73 2.03
CA ALA A 84 -13.75 5.57 2.87
C ALA A 84 -13.47 4.74 4.14
N ALA A 85 -12.62 3.71 4.06
CA ALA A 85 -12.17 2.95 5.22
C ALA A 85 -11.35 3.82 6.18
N TRP A 86 -10.39 4.58 5.65
CA TRP A 86 -9.56 5.48 6.46
C TRP A 86 -10.37 6.57 7.18
N GLU A 87 -11.33 7.19 6.47
CA GLU A 87 -12.24 8.20 7.05
C GLU A 87 -13.13 7.64 8.16
N ARG A 88 -13.32 6.31 8.22
CA ARG A 88 -14.04 5.61 9.29
C ARG A 88 -13.13 5.16 10.45
N GLY A 89 -11.84 5.49 10.40
CA GLY A 89 -10.88 5.17 11.45
C GLY A 89 -10.13 3.85 11.26
N VAL A 90 -10.27 3.19 10.10
CA VAL A 90 -9.45 2.02 9.78
C VAL A 90 -7.98 2.45 9.64
N ILE A 91 -7.08 1.73 10.30
CA ILE A 91 -5.65 2.01 10.23
C ILE A 91 -5.13 1.51 8.88
N LEU A 92 -4.66 2.44 8.04
CA LEU A 92 -3.94 2.10 6.81
C LEU A 92 -2.44 2.04 7.09
N THR A 93 -1.79 0.98 6.64
CA THR A 93 -0.34 0.80 6.75
C THR A 93 0.20 0.06 5.54
N GLY A 94 1.49 0.17 5.28
CA GLY A 94 2.12 -0.59 4.21
C GLY A 94 3.62 -0.45 4.17
N VAL A 95 4.24 -1.23 3.28
CA VAL A 95 5.69 -1.28 3.10
C VAL A 95 6.05 -1.05 1.65
N SER A 96 7.18 -0.37 1.40
CA SER A 96 7.66 -0.05 0.04
C SER A 96 6.56 0.63 -0.79
N ALA A 97 6.07 0.01 -1.87
CA ALA A 97 4.91 0.47 -2.64
C ALA A 97 3.69 0.82 -1.77
N GLY A 98 3.36 -0.02 -0.80
CA GLY A 98 2.26 0.20 0.13
C GLY A 98 2.52 1.31 1.15
N MET A 99 3.76 1.75 1.34
CA MET A 99 4.09 2.91 2.17
C MET A 99 3.91 4.21 1.38
N ILE A 100 4.42 4.25 0.15
CA ILE A 100 4.44 5.48 -0.64
C ILE A 100 3.11 5.81 -1.30
N CYS A 101 2.22 4.83 -1.50
CA CYS A 101 0.97 5.05 -2.22
C CYS A 101 0.03 6.05 -1.53
N TRP A 102 0.17 6.29 -0.23
CA TRP A 102 -0.68 7.22 0.52
C TRP A 102 -0.41 8.69 0.22
N PHE A 103 0.79 9.02 -0.25
CA PHE A 103 1.22 10.40 -0.47
C PHE A 103 0.71 10.94 -1.81
N ASP A 104 0.82 12.25 -2.03
CA ASP A 104 0.60 12.84 -3.36
C ASP A 104 1.61 12.27 -4.37
N ALA A 105 2.85 12.09 -3.92
CA ALA A 105 3.96 11.66 -4.76
C ALA A 105 4.96 10.76 -4.00
N GLY A 106 5.80 10.02 -4.73
CA GLY A 106 6.88 9.26 -4.12
C GLY A 106 7.96 8.81 -5.08
N VAL A 107 9.11 8.39 -4.56
CA VAL A 107 10.20 7.82 -5.35
C VAL A 107 9.95 6.34 -5.59
N THR A 108 9.92 5.92 -6.85
CA THR A 108 9.61 4.54 -7.24
C THR A 108 10.58 4.02 -8.30
N ASP A 109 10.73 2.71 -8.37
CA ASP A 109 11.41 1.93 -9.42
C ASP A 109 10.40 1.21 -10.33
N SER A 110 9.11 1.56 -10.25
CA SER A 110 8.03 0.89 -10.99
C SER A 110 8.24 0.83 -12.52
N PHE A 111 9.07 1.72 -13.06
CA PHE A 111 9.35 1.87 -14.48
C PHE A 111 10.81 1.52 -14.85
N GLY A 112 11.55 0.87 -13.94
CA GLY A 112 12.98 0.60 -14.10
C GLY A 112 13.81 1.41 -13.09
N PRO A 113 14.72 2.31 -13.53
CA PRO A 113 15.47 3.16 -12.61
C PRO A 113 14.57 4.02 -11.69
N LEU A 114 15.13 4.51 -10.59
CA LEU A 114 14.43 5.38 -9.66
C LEU A 114 13.90 6.64 -10.37
N ALA A 115 12.61 6.90 -10.19
CA ALA A 115 11.91 8.02 -10.79
C ALA A 115 10.88 8.61 -9.82
N ALA A 116 10.46 9.84 -10.10
CA ALA A 116 9.33 10.48 -9.43
C ALA A 116 8.01 9.89 -9.92
N LEU A 117 7.19 9.40 -9.00
CA LEU A 117 5.77 9.14 -9.20
C LEU A 117 4.98 10.31 -8.63
N ARG A 118 4.27 11.08 -9.47
CA ARG A 118 3.45 12.25 -9.08
C ARG A 118 1.95 11.94 -9.01
N ASP A 119 1.62 10.66 -8.88
CA ASP A 119 0.26 10.15 -9.03
C ASP A 119 -0.03 9.11 -7.95
N GLY A 120 0.28 9.44 -6.70
CA GLY A 120 -0.15 8.63 -5.55
C GLY A 120 -1.65 8.78 -5.26
N LEU A 121 -2.10 8.26 -4.12
CA LEU A 121 -3.52 8.37 -3.71
C LEU A 121 -3.86 9.76 -3.13
N GLY A 122 -2.86 10.55 -2.71
CA GLY A 122 -3.07 11.89 -2.16
C GLY A 122 -3.88 11.89 -0.86
N PHE A 123 -3.73 10.86 -0.03
CA PHE A 123 -4.33 10.83 1.30
C PHE A 123 -3.52 11.69 2.28
N LEU A 124 -2.21 11.72 2.06
CA LEU A 124 -1.23 12.53 2.79
C LEU A 124 -0.58 13.50 1.81
N SER A 125 -0.49 14.76 2.18
CA SER A 125 0.17 15.77 1.34
C SER A 125 1.69 15.59 1.33
N GLY A 126 2.31 15.93 0.20
CA GLY A 126 3.76 15.88 0.01
C GLY A 126 4.24 14.56 -0.61
N SER A 127 5.52 14.25 -0.42
CA SER A 127 6.12 13.04 -0.97
C SER A 127 6.88 12.16 0.01
N ALA A 128 7.13 10.92 -0.42
CA ALA A 128 7.85 9.93 0.37
C ALA A 128 8.88 9.14 -0.47
N CYS A 129 9.94 8.67 0.20
CA CYS A 129 10.96 7.81 -0.39
C CYS A 129 11.14 6.57 0.52
N PRO A 130 10.74 5.36 0.07
CA PRO A 130 10.95 4.15 0.83
C PRO A 130 12.42 3.75 0.72
N HIS A 131 12.92 2.94 1.66
CA HIS A 131 14.33 2.47 1.66
C HIS A 131 15.36 3.60 1.63
N TYR A 132 14.97 4.79 2.14
CA TYR A 132 15.74 6.02 2.05
C TYR A 132 17.20 5.87 2.48
N ASP A 133 17.44 5.11 3.55
CA ASP A 133 18.76 4.84 4.11
C ASP A 133 19.28 3.42 3.82
N GLY A 134 18.48 2.60 3.14
CA GLY A 134 18.78 1.20 2.85
C GLY A 134 19.32 0.96 1.44
N GLU A 135 18.99 1.84 0.48
CA GLU A 135 19.44 1.75 -0.91
C GLU A 135 20.21 3.01 -1.30
N MET A 136 21.44 2.83 -1.79
CA MET A 136 22.42 3.90 -2.03
C MET A 136 21.84 5.08 -2.84
N ASP A 137 21.01 4.78 -3.84
CA ASP A 137 20.50 5.79 -4.77
C ASP A 137 19.21 6.47 -4.30
N ARG A 138 18.50 5.94 -3.29
CA ARG A 138 17.20 6.49 -2.83
C ARG A 138 17.34 7.89 -2.24
N ARG A 139 18.27 8.06 -1.29
CA ARG A 139 18.54 9.34 -0.62
C ARG A 139 18.94 10.45 -1.60
N PRO A 140 19.99 10.30 -2.43
CA PRO A 140 20.40 11.35 -3.36
C PRO A 140 19.33 11.65 -4.42
N THR A 141 18.64 10.62 -4.94
CA THR A 141 17.54 10.82 -5.90
C THR A 141 16.42 11.65 -5.29
N TYR A 142 15.96 11.29 -4.10
CA TYR A 142 14.88 12.01 -3.43
C TYR A 142 15.23 13.47 -3.15
N GLN A 143 16.42 13.74 -2.62
CA GLN A 143 16.87 15.10 -2.35
C GLN A 143 17.00 15.93 -3.63
N SER A 144 17.45 15.33 -4.73
CA SER A 144 17.51 15.98 -6.04
C SER A 144 16.11 16.36 -6.54
N LEU A 145 15.15 15.43 -6.46
CA LEU A 145 13.76 15.66 -6.83
C LEU A 145 13.13 16.78 -6.00
N VAL A 146 13.29 16.77 -4.67
CA VAL A 146 12.75 17.82 -3.78
C VAL A 146 13.34 19.18 -4.12
N ARG A 147 14.66 19.27 -4.37
CA ARG A 147 15.30 20.52 -4.83
C ARG A 147 14.75 21.02 -6.17
N ALA A 148 14.25 20.11 -7.01
CA ALA A 148 13.62 20.40 -8.29
C ALA A 148 12.09 20.63 -8.19
N GLY A 149 11.51 20.78 -6.99
CA GLY A 149 10.08 21.05 -6.80
C GLY A 149 9.20 19.79 -6.79
N PHE A 150 9.75 18.64 -6.41
CA PHE A 150 8.95 17.52 -5.95
C PHE A 150 8.32 17.89 -4.59
N PRO A 151 7.00 17.66 -4.40
CA PRO A 151 6.25 18.17 -3.25
C PRO A 151 6.70 17.54 -1.92
#